data_AF-A0A183V9E4-F1
#
_entry.id   AF-A0A183V9E4-F1
#
_cell.length_a   1.000
_cell.length_b   1.000
_cell.length_c   1.000
_cell.angle_alpha   90.00
_cell.angle_beta   90.00
_cell.angle_gamma   90.00
#
_symmetry.space_group_name_H-M   'P 1'
#
loop_
_entity.id
_entity.type
_entity.pdbx_description
1 polymer ?
#
loop_
_entity_poly.entity_id
_entity_poly.type
_entity_poly.pdbx_seq_one_letter_code
_entity_poly.pdbx_strand_id
1 'polypeptide(L)'
;MPTSEAKVEGASIDWTNTDATTPIAVTWGVFPGCEIAQPTVVDPLSFHVWKDEAYEAASIYPEESKSRKLLKEIHDEFCLITLVDNDFPKPLIIFDVLAEVLQIAAATDKTS
;
A
#
# COMPACT_ATOMS: atom_id res chain seq x y z
N MET A 1 -7.26 -8.29 20.91
CA MET A 1 -6.71 -8.69 19.61
C MET A 1 -5.25 -8.29 19.62
N PRO A 2 -4.30 -9.20 19.36
CA PRO A 2 -2.89 -8.92 19.55
C PRO A 2 -2.44 -7.92 18.47
N THR A 3 -1.90 -6.80 18.91
CA THR A 3 -1.22 -5.81 18.09
C THR A 3 0.04 -6.46 17.51
N SER A 4 0.11 -6.62 16.19
CA SER A 4 1.35 -7.01 15.52
C SER A 4 2.41 -5.93 15.78
N GLU A 5 3.50 -6.32 16.43
CA GLU A 5 4.63 -5.44 16.72
C GLU A 5 5.33 -5.06 15.41
N ALA A 6 5.59 -3.76 15.22
CA ALA A 6 6.41 -3.25 14.12
C ALA A 6 7.84 -3.80 14.26
N LYS A 7 8.29 -4.62 13.31
CA LYS A 7 9.68 -5.08 13.26
C LYS A 7 10.51 -4.01 12.58
N VAL A 8 11.14 -3.13 13.37
CA VAL A 8 12.04 -2.10 12.84
C VAL A 8 13.41 -2.72 12.57
N GLU A 9 13.62 -3.20 11.34
CA GLU A 9 14.92 -3.67 10.87
C GLU A 9 15.40 -2.72 9.76
N GLY A 10 16.33 -1.81 10.11
CA GLY A 10 17.09 -0.98 9.17
C GLY A 10 16.27 -0.08 8.22
N ALA A 11 15.85 1.09 8.69
CA ALA A 11 15.39 2.24 7.89
C ALA A 11 14.25 2.03 6.87
N SER A 12 13.59 0.88 6.83
CA SER A 12 12.37 0.66 6.05
C SER A 12 11.17 0.57 7.00
N ILE A 13 10.23 1.51 6.89
CA ILE A 13 8.94 1.41 7.59
C ILE A 13 8.12 0.37 6.85
N ASP A 14 7.94 -0.80 7.47
CA ASP A 14 7.02 -1.84 7.00
C ASP A 14 6.02 -2.14 8.11
N TRP A 15 4.77 -1.79 7.86
CA TRP A 15 3.68 -1.94 8.83
C TRP A 15 2.37 -2.26 8.12
N THR A 16 1.66 -3.24 8.66
CA THR A 16 0.30 -3.59 8.25
C THR A 16 -0.56 -3.93 9.47
N ASN A 17 -1.86 -3.64 9.38
CA ASN A 17 -2.87 -4.07 10.34
C ASN A 17 -3.49 -5.44 10.00
N THR A 18 -3.03 -6.07 8.91
CA THR A 18 -3.49 -7.39 8.45
C THR A 18 -2.60 -8.51 8.99
N ASP A 19 -3.06 -9.76 8.90
CA ASP A 19 -2.15 -10.90 9.00
C ASP A 19 -1.11 -10.82 7.88
N ALA A 20 0.15 -11.13 8.19
CA ALA A 20 1.26 -10.97 7.25
C ALA A 20 1.25 -11.99 6.10
N THR A 21 0.42 -13.04 6.20
CA THR A 21 0.41 -14.17 5.26
C THR A 21 -0.96 -14.45 4.64
N THR A 22 -2.01 -13.79 5.13
CA THR A 22 -3.38 -14.06 4.71
C THR A 22 -3.84 -13.00 3.70
N PRO A 23 -4.20 -13.40 2.47
CA PRO A 23 -4.73 -12.48 1.48
C PRO A 23 -6.17 -12.06 1.80
N ILE A 24 -6.53 -10.82 1.42
CA ILE A 24 -7.88 -10.27 1.57
C ILE A 24 -8.56 -10.21 0.21
N ALA A 25 -9.71 -10.87 0.06
CA ALA A 25 -10.49 -10.77 -1.17
C ALA A 25 -11.15 -9.39 -1.30
N VAL A 26 -10.89 -8.70 -2.41
CA VAL A 26 -11.44 -7.36 -2.69
C VAL A 26 -12.47 -7.37 -3.82
N THR A 27 -12.54 -8.47 -4.58
CA THR A 27 -13.58 -8.67 -5.59
C THR A 27 -14.06 -10.10 -5.52
N TRP A 28 -15.37 -10.28 -5.39
CA TRP A 28 -16.00 -11.59 -5.40
C TRP A 28 -17.36 -11.55 -6.09
N GLY A 29 -17.82 -12.70 -6.58
CA GLY A 29 -19.11 -12.88 -7.23
C GLY A 29 -19.81 -14.14 -6.77
N VAL A 30 -21.12 -14.05 -6.60
CA VAL A 30 -22.00 -15.18 -6.26
C VAL A 30 -22.91 -15.45 -7.44
N PHE A 31 -22.88 -16.67 -7.98
CA PHE A 31 -23.63 -17.06 -9.17
C PHE A 31 -24.49 -18.30 -8.88
N PRO A 32 -25.75 -18.36 -9.36
CA PRO A 32 -26.62 -19.52 -9.11
C PRO A 32 -26.02 -20.82 -9.65
N GLY A 33 -25.94 -21.85 -8.80
CA GLY A 33 -25.43 -23.16 -9.19
C GLY A 33 -23.92 -23.23 -9.39
N CYS A 34 -23.17 -22.20 -9.01
CA CYS A 34 -21.70 -22.15 -9.07
C CYS A 34 -21.11 -21.87 -7.68
N GLU A 35 -19.83 -22.19 -7.51
CA GLU A 35 -19.05 -21.78 -6.34
C GLU A 35 -18.78 -20.27 -6.37
N ILE A 36 -18.43 -19.70 -5.21
CA ILE A 36 -18.08 -18.28 -5.10
C ILE A 36 -16.76 -18.05 -5.83
N ALA A 37 -16.74 -17.08 -6.74
CA ALA A 37 -15.54 -16.68 -7.45
C ALA A 37 -14.90 -15.47 -6.76
N GLN A 38 -13.59 -15.51 -6.50
CA GLN A 38 -12.82 -14.42 -5.88
C GLN A 38 -11.58 -14.10 -6.73
N PRO A 39 -11.74 -13.41 -7.86
CA PRO A 39 -10.65 -13.25 -8.84
C PRO A 39 -9.55 -12.28 -8.40
N THR A 40 -9.79 -11.43 -7.39
CA THR A 40 -8.84 -10.38 -7.00
C THR A 40 -8.71 -10.31 -5.49
N VAL A 41 -7.46 -10.36 -5.04
CA VAL A 41 -7.06 -10.32 -3.63
C VAL A 41 -5.94 -9.30 -3.43
N VAL A 42 -5.84 -8.78 -2.21
CA VAL A 42 -4.69 -8.04 -1.72
C VAL A 42 -3.88 -8.99 -0.85
N ASP A 43 -2.68 -9.34 -1.30
CA ASP A 43 -1.76 -10.24 -0.59
C ASP A 43 -0.51 -9.47 -0.13
N PRO A 44 -0.24 -9.40 1.19
CA PRO A 44 0.96 -8.74 1.71
C PRO A 44 2.25 -9.31 1.12
N LEU A 45 2.34 -10.61 0.87
CA LEU A 45 3.57 -11.21 0.31
C LEU A 45 3.78 -10.77 -1.14
N SER A 46 2.73 -10.82 -1.96
CA SER A 46 2.77 -10.31 -3.34
C SER A 46 3.10 -8.82 -3.41
N PHE A 47 2.66 -8.03 -2.42
CA PHE A 47 2.97 -6.59 -2.35
C PHE A 47 4.47 -6.32 -2.18
N HIS A 48 5.18 -7.12 -1.38
CA HIS A 48 6.63 -6.99 -1.21
C HIS A 48 7.39 -7.26 -2.51
N VAL A 49 7.01 -8.31 -3.23
CA VAL A 49 7.62 -8.65 -4.52
C VAL A 49 7.32 -7.56 -5.56
N TRP A 50 6.06 -7.10 -5.62
CA TRP A 50 5.65 -6.05 -6.54
C TRP A 50 6.41 -4.74 -6.32
N LYS A 51 6.68 -4.37 -5.06
CA LYS A 51 7.46 -3.17 -4.71
C LYS A 51 8.85 -3.21 -5.36
N ASP A 52 9.52 -4.36 -5.30
CA ASP A 52 10.85 -4.52 -5.86
C ASP A 52 10.82 -4.49 -7.40
N GLU A 53 9.83 -5.14 -8.03
CA GLU A 53 9.61 -5.09 -9.48
C GLU A 53 9.30 -3.67 -9.99
N ALA A 54 8.50 -2.91 -9.24
CA ALA A 54 8.19 -1.52 -9.58
C ALA A 54 9.45 -0.65 -9.59
N TYR A 55 10.44 -0.95 -8.74
CA TYR A 55 11.73 -0.27 -8.76
C TYR A 55 12.62 -0.74 -9.92
N GLU A 56 12.58 -2.03 -10.27
CA GLU A 56 13.24 -2.52 -11.48
C GLU A 56 12.70 -1.84 -12.74
N ALA A 57 11.46 -1.37 -12.77
CA ALA A 57 10.94 -0.59 -13.90
C ALA A 57 11.72 0.73 -14.11
N ALA A 58 12.37 1.28 -13.09
CA ALA A 58 13.28 2.41 -13.28
C ALA A 58 14.47 2.03 -14.18
N SER A 59 14.85 0.73 -14.25
CA SER A 59 15.99 0.17 -15.01
C SER A 59 16.03 0.59 -16.49
N ILE A 60 14.89 0.96 -17.05
CA ILE A 60 14.73 1.38 -18.46
C ILE A 60 15.39 2.74 -18.78
N TYR A 61 15.65 3.58 -17.77
CA TYR A 61 16.24 4.90 -17.97
C TYR A 61 17.77 4.85 -17.81
N PRO A 62 18.57 5.57 -18.61
CA PRO A 62 20.03 5.62 -18.40
C PRO A 62 20.40 6.04 -16.97
N GLU A 63 21.47 5.48 -16.40
CA GLU A 63 21.86 5.70 -14.99
C GLU A 63 22.00 7.18 -14.62
N GLU A 64 22.57 7.99 -15.52
CA GLU A 64 22.79 9.42 -15.30
C GLU A 64 21.60 10.31 -15.66
N SER A 65 20.49 9.72 -16.12
CA SER A 65 19.31 10.48 -16.51
C SER A 65 18.63 11.12 -15.30
N LYS A 66 18.03 12.30 -15.51
CA LYS A 66 17.20 12.96 -14.50
C LYS A 66 16.03 12.07 -14.05
N SER A 67 15.44 11.31 -14.99
CA SER A 67 14.36 10.36 -14.70
C SER A 67 14.78 9.28 -13.71
N ARG A 68 15.98 8.71 -13.89
CA ARG A 68 16.53 7.71 -12.97
C ARG A 68 16.71 8.26 -11.56
N LYS A 69 17.26 9.48 -11.45
CA LYS A 69 17.51 10.14 -10.17
C LYS A 69 16.20 10.40 -9.42
N LEU A 70 15.18 10.93 -10.11
CA LEU A 70 13.86 11.15 -9.53
C LEU A 70 13.20 9.85 -9.02
N LEU A 71 13.25 8.76 -9.81
CA LEU A 71 12.66 7.49 -9.38
C LEU A 71 13.38 6.89 -8.17
N LYS A 72 14.70 7.11 -8.07
CA LYS A 72 15.48 6.72 -6.90
C LYS A 72 15.13 7.55 -5.66
N GLU A 73 14.99 8.86 -5.81
CA GLU A 73 14.51 9.74 -4.73
C GLU A 73 13.14 9.31 -4.23
N ILE A 74 12.19 9.01 -5.13
CA ILE A 74 10.87 8.49 -4.75
C ILE A 74 11.00 7.16 -3.99
N HIS A 75 11.83 6.24 -4.47
CA HIS A 75 12.05 4.95 -3.80
C HIS A 75 12.65 5.11 -2.39
N ASP A 76 13.62 6.00 -2.23
CA ASP A 76 14.37 6.15 -0.98
C ASP A 76 13.61 7.01 0.05
N GLU A 77 12.77 7.95 -0.39
CA GLU A 77 12.10 8.92 0.50
C GLU A 77 10.60 8.68 0.71
N PHE A 78 9.91 7.94 -0.18
CA PHE A 78 8.46 7.76 -0.11
C PHE A 78 8.09 6.35 0.36
N CYS A 79 7.00 6.27 1.12
CA CYS A 79 6.39 5.00 1.47
C CYS A 79 5.34 4.61 0.43
N LEU A 80 5.37 3.34 0.02
CA LEU A 80 4.29 2.74 -0.75
C LEU A 80 3.19 2.27 0.20
N ILE A 81 1.95 2.66 -0.07
CA ILE A 81 0.80 2.39 0.81
C ILE A 81 -0.31 1.73 0.02
N THR A 82 -0.89 0.67 0.58
CA THR A 82 -2.15 0.07 0.10
C THR A 82 -3.21 0.24 1.19
N LEU A 83 -4.39 0.74 0.81
CA LEU A 83 -5.54 0.89 1.70
C LEU A 83 -6.74 0.11 1.16
N VAL A 84 -7.43 -0.60 2.03
CA VAL A 84 -8.66 -1.33 1.70
C VAL A 84 -9.78 -0.86 2.62
N ASP A 85 -10.84 -0.33 2.02
CA ASP A 85 -12.10 -0.09 2.71
C ASP A 85 -12.94 -1.37 2.67
N ASN A 86 -13.07 -2.03 3.82
CA ASN A 86 -13.77 -3.31 3.92
C ASN A 86 -15.29 -3.15 4.01
N ASP A 87 -15.80 -1.96 4.34
CA ASP A 87 -17.24 -1.71 4.51
C ASP A 87 -17.92 -1.42 3.15
N PHE A 88 -17.78 -2.35 2.20
CA PHE A 88 -18.28 -2.23 0.82
C PHE A 88 -19.77 -1.85 0.65
N PRO A 89 -20.71 -2.11 1.60
CA PRO A 89 -22.09 -1.63 1.47
C PRO A 89 -22.26 -0.14 1.80
N LYS A 90 -21.27 0.48 2.45
CA LYS A 90 -21.31 1.89 2.88
C LYS A 90 -20.69 2.80 1.83
N PRO A 91 -20.91 4.13 1.92
CA PRO A 91 -20.15 5.09 1.13
C PRO A 91 -18.65 4.98 1.38
N LEU A 92 -17.87 5.19 0.33
CA LEU A 92 -16.41 5.14 0.35
C LEU A 92 -15.82 6.22 1.28
N ILE A 93 -14.95 5.82 2.21
CA ILE A 93 -14.34 6.74 3.20
C ILE A 93 -12.87 7.09 2.91
N ILE A 94 -12.23 6.42 1.94
CA ILE A 94 -10.78 6.56 1.70
C ILE A 94 -10.38 8.02 1.46
N PHE A 95 -11.19 8.78 0.73
CA PHE A 95 -10.91 10.18 0.45
C PHE A 95 -11.03 11.08 1.68
N ASP A 96 -11.96 10.79 2.58
CA ASP A 96 -12.11 11.53 3.83
C ASP A 96 -10.90 11.30 4.74
N VAL A 97 -10.43 10.05 4.82
CA VAL A 97 -9.20 9.68 5.54
C VAL A 97 -7.99 10.41 4.98
N LEU A 98 -7.82 10.44 3.65
CA LEU A 98 -6.72 11.17 3.01
C LEU A 98 -6.80 12.68 3.28
N ALA A 99 -7.99 13.26 3.28
CA ALA A 99 -8.19 14.67 3.61
C ALA A 99 -7.80 14.98 5.07
N GLU A 100 -8.12 14.09 6.00
CA GLU A 100 -7.71 14.21 7.41
C GLU A 100 -6.19 14.11 7.59
N VAL A 101 -5.54 13.17 6.90
CA VAL A 101 -4.07 13.05 6.90
C VAL A 101 -3.41 14.33 6.41
N LEU A 102 -3.93 14.95 5.35
CA LEU A 102 -3.42 16.23 4.84
C LEU A 102 -3.58 17.36 5.86
N GLN A 103 -4.67 17.39 6.63
CA GLN A 103 -4.87 18.37 7.70
C GLN A 103 -3.84 18.19 8.82
N ILE A 104 -3.60 16.95 9.24
CA ILE A 104 -2.62 16.60 10.27
C ILE A 104 -1.19 16.97 9.82
N ALA A 105 -0.85 16.67 8.57
CA ALA A 105 0.43 17.04 7.99
C ALA A 105 0.64 18.56 7.99
N ALA A 106 -0.37 19.33 7.56
CA ALA A 106 -0.32 20.79 7.55
C ALA A 106 -0.24 21.42 8.96
N ALA A 107 -0.76 20.75 9.99
CA ALA A 107 -0.64 21.19 11.38
C ALA A 107 0.75 20.91 11.97
N THR A 108 1.35 19.78 11.60
CA THR A 108 2.70 19.39 12.00
C THR A 108 3.75 20.36 11.46
N ASP A 109 3.59 20.81 10.21
CA ASP A 109 4.50 21.75 9.54
C ASP A 109 4.49 23.16 10.17
N LYS A 110 3.38 23.56 10.81
CA LYS A 110 3.27 24.87 11.51
C LYS A 110 3.90 24.89 12.91
N THR A 111 4.26 23.73 13.44
CA THR A 111 4.75 23.57 14.82
C THR A 111 6.28 23.34 14.87
N SER A 112 6.94 23.24 13.71
CA SER A 112 8.40 23.16 13.57
C SER A 112 9.04 24.49 13.16
#